data_AF-A0A6A6Y4P8-F1
#
_entry.id   AF-A0A6A6Y4P8-F1
#
_cell.length_a   1.000
_cell.length_b   1.000
_cell.length_c   1.000
_cell.angle_alpha   90.00
_cell.angle_beta   90.00
_cell.angle_gamma   90.00
#
_symmetry.space_group_name_H-M   'P 1'
#
loop_
_entity.id
_entity.type
_entity.pdbx_description
1 polymer ?
#
loop_
_entity_poly.entity_id
_entity_poly.type
_entity_poly.pdbx_seq_one_letter_code
_entity_poly.pdbx_strand_id
1 'polypeptide(L)'
;MDISPQEEAAQGPSVAVAGYIWVDFGLGTDTGASIRGPESVMGLFALRPSITASDMTHIISISKFLDTTGVVCRTANVFHAISKGLYGQTVYIFPPSAH
;
A
#
# COMPACT_ATOMS: atom_id res chain seq x y z
N MET A 1 -19.04 8.87 -17.12
CA MET A 1 -18.36 8.57 -15.85
C MET A 1 -17.36 9.68 -15.65
N ASP A 2 -17.64 10.58 -14.71
CA ASP A 2 -16.74 11.65 -14.34
C ASP A 2 -15.60 11.04 -13.50
N ILE A 3 -14.46 10.84 -14.15
CA ILE A 3 -13.20 10.50 -13.47
C ILE A 3 -12.56 11.82 -13.11
N SER A 4 -13.05 12.43 -12.03
CA SER A 4 -12.26 13.41 -11.30
C SER A 4 -10.91 12.77 -10.95
N PRO A 5 -9.78 13.51 -10.96
CA PRO A 5 -8.51 12.94 -10.55
C PRO A 5 -8.64 12.57 -9.08
N GLN A 6 -8.88 11.29 -8.78
CA GLN A 6 -8.67 10.80 -7.44
C GLN A 6 -7.17 10.84 -7.23
N GLU A 7 -6.69 11.69 -6.32
CA GLU A 7 -5.31 11.64 -5.81
C GLU A 7 -5.13 10.30 -5.09
N GLU A 8 -4.85 9.27 -5.85
CA GLU A 8 -4.58 7.93 -5.36
C GLU A 8 -3.08 7.78 -5.17
N ALA A 9 -2.67 7.65 -3.91
CA ALA A 9 -1.27 7.55 -3.49
C ALA A 9 -0.47 6.44 -4.21
N ALA A 10 -1.14 5.46 -4.81
CA ALA A 10 -0.54 4.33 -5.51
C ALA A 10 -0.46 4.46 -7.03
N GLN A 11 -1.05 5.49 -7.65
CA GLN A 11 -1.15 5.58 -9.12
C GLN A 11 0.22 5.51 -9.83
N GLY A 12 1.20 6.28 -9.37
CA GLY A 12 2.55 6.26 -9.94
C GLY A 12 3.21 4.87 -9.88
N PRO A 13 3.32 4.28 -8.67
CA PRO A 13 3.80 2.90 -8.50
C PRO A 13 3.04 1.87 -9.34
N SER A 14 1.71 1.94 -9.40
CA SER A 14 0.87 0.98 -10.12
C SER A 14 1.03 1.08 -11.64
N VAL A 15 1.12 2.30 -12.19
CA VAL A 15 1.44 2.53 -13.61
C VAL A 15 2.83 1.99 -13.95
N ALA A 16 3.81 2.19 -13.06
CA ALA A 16 5.16 1.69 -13.27
C ALA A 16 5.21 0.15 -13.27
N VAL A 17 4.55 -0.50 -12.30
CA VAL A 17 4.43 -1.96 -12.20
C VAL A 17 3.72 -2.54 -13.42
N ALA A 18 2.67 -1.87 -13.92
CA ALA A 18 1.96 -2.32 -15.11
C ALA A 18 2.78 -2.14 -16.40
N GLY A 19 3.42 -0.98 -16.57
CA GLY A 19 4.07 -0.58 -17.82
C GLY A 19 5.51 -1.07 -18.00
N TYR A 20 6.23 -1.36 -16.92
CA TYR A 20 7.65 -1.73 -16.97
C TYR A 20 7.88 -3.15 -16.50
N ILE A 21 8.50 -3.97 -17.34
CA ILE A 21 8.78 -5.37 -16.99
C ILE A 21 9.78 -5.49 -15.83
N TRP A 22 10.70 -4.55 -15.71
CA TRP A 22 11.75 -4.52 -14.68
C TRP A 22 11.29 -4.01 -13.30
N VAL A 23 10.03 -3.57 -13.18
CA VAL A 23 9.45 -3.17 -11.89
C VAL A 23 8.58 -4.31 -11.35
N ASP A 24 9.02 -4.95 -10.29
CA ASP A 24 8.32 -6.12 -9.73
C ASP A 24 7.12 -5.73 -8.85
N PHE A 25 7.26 -4.68 -8.05
CA PHE A 25 6.25 -4.18 -7.13
C PHE A 25 6.39 -2.67 -6.88
N GLY A 26 5.35 -2.08 -6.33
CA GLY A 26 5.29 -0.69 -5.88
C GLY A 26 4.77 -0.60 -4.45
N LEU A 27 5.10 0.49 -3.77
CA LEU A 27 4.63 0.80 -2.42
C LEU A 27 3.82 2.10 -2.43
N GLY A 28 2.88 2.19 -1.51
CA GLY A 28 2.19 3.44 -1.19
C GLY A 28 1.46 3.34 0.13
N THR A 29 0.54 4.25 0.39
CA THR A 29 -0.24 4.29 1.63
C THR A 29 -1.73 4.09 1.36
N ASP A 30 -2.41 3.41 2.28
CA ASP A 30 -3.85 3.18 2.22
C ASP A 30 -4.51 3.66 3.51
N THR A 31 -5.24 4.76 3.40
CA THR A 31 -6.11 5.33 4.45
C THR A 31 -7.55 4.92 4.23
N GLY A 32 -8.05 5.11 3.01
CA GLY A 32 -9.45 5.00 2.62
C GLY A 32 -9.67 4.17 1.35
N ALA A 33 -8.73 3.27 1.01
CA ALA A 33 -8.63 2.47 -0.21
C ALA A 33 -7.76 3.04 -1.34
N SER A 34 -6.85 3.98 -1.07
CA SER A 34 -5.95 4.57 -2.09
C SER A 34 -4.95 3.59 -2.74
N ILE A 35 -4.86 2.34 -2.24
CA ILE A 35 -4.08 1.20 -2.80
C ILE A 35 -5.00 0.05 -3.25
N ARG A 36 -6.29 0.06 -2.96
CA ARG A 36 -7.19 -1.05 -3.37
C ARG A 36 -8.19 -0.60 -4.43
N GLY A 37 -8.58 0.67 -4.39
CA GLY A 37 -9.39 1.33 -5.42
C GLY A 37 -8.74 1.27 -6.79
N PRO A 38 -7.53 1.85 -6.98
CA PRO A 38 -6.88 1.90 -8.30
C PRO A 38 -6.60 0.49 -8.86
N GLU A 39 -6.17 -0.41 -8.01
CA GLU A 39 -5.60 -1.70 -8.41
C GLU A 39 -6.70 -2.66 -8.81
N SER A 40 -7.90 -2.50 -8.23
CA SER A 40 -9.09 -3.21 -8.66
C SER A 40 -9.46 -2.94 -10.12
N VAL A 41 -9.17 -1.74 -10.64
CA VAL A 41 -9.42 -1.38 -12.04
C VAL A 41 -8.22 -1.66 -12.95
N MET A 42 -6.99 -1.70 -12.40
CA MET A 42 -5.76 -2.00 -13.15
C MET A 42 -5.45 -3.49 -13.27
N GLY A 43 -6.15 -4.36 -12.53
CA GLY A 43 -5.91 -5.81 -12.54
C GLY A 43 -4.62 -6.22 -11.84
N LEU A 44 -4.18 -5.44 -10.84
CA LEU A 44 -3.00 -5.72 -10.03
C LEU A 44 -3.39 -6.31 -8.67
N PHE A 45 -2.46 -7.05 -8.06
CA PHE A 45 -2.60 -7.49 -6.68
C PHE A 45 -2.27 -6.34 -5.76
N ALA A 46 -3.14 -6.09 -4.79
CA ALA A 46 -2.96 -5.06 -3.78
C ALA A 46 -3.34 -5.54 -2.37
N LEU A 47 -2.66 -5.03 -1.36
CA LEU A 47 -2.96 -5.31 0.05
C LEU A 47 -2.99 -4.03 0.87
N ARG A 48 -4.09 -3.87 1.62
CA ARG A 48 -4.10 -3.05 2.84
C ARG A 48 -3.88 -3.98 4.03
N PRO A 49 -2.74 -3.91 4.72
CA PRO A 49 -2.51 -4.75 5.88
C PRO A 49 -3.41 -4.30 7.05
N SER A 50 -3.47 -5.11 8.11
CA SER A 50 -4.08 -4.66 9.36
C SER A 50 -3.37 -3.39 9.87
N ILE A 51 -4.12 -2.51 10.54
CA ILE A 51 -3.53 -1.33 11.20
C ILE A 51 -2.42 -1.82 12.14
N THR A 52 -1.29 -1.12 12.20
CA THR A 52 -0.06 -1.47 12.97
C THR A 52 0.76 -2.67 12.46
N ALA A 53 0.35 -3.33 11.38
CA ALA A 53 1.11 -4.45 10.82
C ALA A 53 2.36 -4.03 10.02
N SER A 54 2.57 -2.74 9.82
CA SER A 54 3.77 -2.18 9.19
C SER A 54 4.28 -0.96 9.94
N ASP A 55 5.60 -0.76 9.93
CA ASP A 55 6.20 0.47 10.44
C ASP A 55 5.84 1.65 9.54
N MET A 56 5.29 2.71 10.16
CA MET A 56 4.94 3.97 9.49
C MET A 56 5.97 5.07 9.78
N THR A 57 7.07 4.74 10.46
CA THR A 57 8.15 5.69 10.74
C THR A 57 8.68 6.25 9.41
N HIS A 58 8.87 7.57 9.37
CA HIS A 58 9.27 8.33 8.18
C HIS A 58 8.23 8.40 7.04
N ILE A 59 7.01 7.90 7.23
CA ILE A 59 5.92 8.06 6.26
C ILE A 59 5.07 9.27 6.64
N ILE A 60 4.90 10.19 5.70
CA ILE A 60 4.00 11.34 5.88
C ILE A 60 2.57 10.79 5.93
N SER A 61 1.93 10.93 7.09
CA SER A 61 0.60 10.40 7.35
C SER A 61 -0.48 11.44 7.07
N ILE A 62 -1.56 11.04 6.42
CA ILE A 62 -2.83 11.79 6.38
C ILE A 62 -3.67 11.49 7.62
N SER A 63 -3.61 10.25 8.15
CA SER A 63 -4.26 9.85 9.39
C SER A 63 -3.44 8.82 10.14
N LYS A 64 -2.94 9.20 11.33
CA LYS A 64 -2.15 8.31 12.20
C LYS A 64 -2.90 7.04 12.62
N PHE A 65 -4.22 7.04 12.55
CA PHE A 65 -5.06 5.93 13.01
C PHE A 65 -5.53 5.01 11.89
N LEU A 66 -5.52 5.49 10.64
CA LEU A 66 -6.07 4.76 9.50
C LEU A 66 -5.02 4.38 8.46
N ASP A 67 -3.89 5.11 8.42
CA ASP A 67 -2.86 4.89 7.44
C ASP A 67 -2.13 3.57 7.66
N THR A 68 -1.88 2.91 6.54
CA THR A 68 -1.11 1.66 6.47
C THR A 68 -0.22 1.70 5.24
N THR A 69 0.93 1.02 5.28
CA THR A 69 1.70 0.79 4.04
C THR A 69 1.05 -0.30 3.22
N GLY A 70 0.80 0.00 1.95
CA GLY A 70 0.25 -0.94 0.99
C GLY A 70 1.28 -1.30 -0.08
N VAL A 71 1.07 -2.46 -0.69
CA VAL A 71 1.90 -2.96 -1.78
C VAL A 71 1.05 -3.28 -3.00
N VAL A 72 1.62 -3.06 -4.18
CA VAL A 72 1.01 -3.34 -5.49
C VAL A 72 1.96 -4.18 -6.34
N CYS A 73 1.47 -5.23 -7.02
CA CYS A 73 2.31 -6.09 -7.86
C CYS A 73 1.50 -6.88 -8.90
N ARG A 74 2.18 -7.47 -9.90
CA ARG A 74 1.53 -8.20 -11.02
C ARG A 74 1.23 -9.66 -10.75
N THR A 75 1.97 -10.31 -9.86
CA THR A 75 1.91 -11.77 -9.69
C THR A 75 1.75 -12.17 -8.24
N ALA A 76 1.04 -13.27 -8.01
CA ALA A 76 0.85 -13.83 -6.68
C ALA A 76 2.18 -14.23 -5.99
N ASN A 77 3.19 -14.62 -6.76
CA ASN A 77 4.51 -14.97 -6.22
C ASN A 77 5.22 -13.74 -5.64
N VAL A 78 5.24 -12.64 -6.39
CA VAL A 78 5.79 -11.37 -5.91
C VAL A 78 4.96 -10.88 -4.73
N PHE A 79 3.63 -10.94 -4.82
CA PHE A 79 2.72 -10.56 -3.76
C PHE A 79 3.02 -11.29 -2.44
N HIS A 80 3.20 -12.61 -2.50
CA HIS A 80 3.53 -13.41 -1.33
C HIS A 80 4.90 -13.03 -0.74
N ALA A 81 5.92 -12.90 -1.59
CA ALA A 81 7.28 -12.58 -1.16
C ALA A 81 7.35 -11.20 -0.49
N ILE A 82 6.78 -10.17 -1.11
CA ILE A 82 6.82 -8.81 -0.59
C ILE A 82 5.93 -8.65 0.65
N SER A 83 4.74 -9.26 0.67
CA SER A 83 3.87 -9.23 1.85
C SER A 83 4.54 -9.89 3.06
N LYS A 84 5.28 -10.99 2.84
CA LYS A 84 6.07 -11.62 3.89
C LYS A 84 7.24 -10.73 4.35
N GLY A 85 7.88 -10.01 3.44
CA GLY A 85 8.95 -9.07 3.78
C GLY A 85 8.47 -7.86 4.58
N LEU A 86 7.32 -7.30 4.22
CA LEU A 86 6.76 -6.09 4.85
C LEU A 86 5.99 -6.37 6.15
N TYR A 87 5.27 -7.50 6.21
CA TYR A 87 4.29 -7.77 7.28
C TYR A 87 4.57 -9.07 8.03
N GLY A 88 5.61 -9.83 7.66
CA GLY A 88 5.93 -11.13 8.26
C GLY A 88 6.58 -11.07 9.64
N GLN A 89 6.88 -9.87 10.14
CA GLN A 89 7.39 -9.65 11.50
C GLN A 89 6.31 -8.95 12.35
N THR A 90 6.05 -9.45 13.55
CA THR A 90 4.91 -9.04 14.38
C THR A 90 5.04 -7.60 14.92
N VAL A 91 4.08 -6.77 14.53
CA VAL A 91 3.45 -5.57 15.14
C VAL A 91 4.31 -4.59 15.94
N TYR A 92 4.45 -3.37 15.39
CA TYR A 92 4.75 -2.17 16.17
C TYR A 92 3.54 -1.82 17.05
N ILE A 93 3.65 -2.08 18.36
CA ILE A 93 2.63 -1.69 19.33
C ILE A 93 2.69 -0.17 19.48
N PHE A 94 1.57 0.51 19.24
CA PHE A 94 1.43 1.95 19.47
C PHE A 94 2.01 2.32 20.84
N PRO A 95 2.93 3.29 20.97
CA PRO A 95 3.26 3.83 22.28
C PRO A 95 1.99 4.42 22.91
N PRO A 96 1.80 4.31 24.25
CA PRO A 96 0.67 4.93 24.92
C PRO A 96 0.65 6.41 24.58
N SER A 97 -0.53 6.93 24.23
CA SER A 97 -0.74 8.33 23.85
C SER A 97 -0.06 9.30 24.82
N ALA A 98 0.95 10.03 24.33
CA ALA A 98 1.35 11.28 24.96
C ALA A 98 0.24 12.29 24.67
N HIS A 99 -0.38 12.78 25.74
CA HIS A 99 -1.36 13.85 25.76
C HIS A 99 -0.86 15.11 25.07
#